data_AF-A0AAJ2U551-F1
#
_entry.id   AF-A0AAJ2U551-F1
#
_cell.length_a   1.000
_cell.length_b   1.000
_cell.length_c   1.000
_cell.angle_alpha   90.00
_cell.angle_beta   90.00
_cell.angle_gamma   90.00
#
_symmetry.space_group_name_H-M   'P 1'
#
loop_
_entity.id
_entity.type
_entity.pdbx_description
1 polymer ?
#
loop_
_entity_poly.entity_id
_entity_poly.type
_entity_poly.pdbx_seq_one_letter_code
_entity_poly.pdbx_strand_id
1 'polypeptide(L)'
;MQNKKNVNQDLRSLVDQGVTLTHLALTGGEPLLHKEDTLAFFQLADELVPDAHTRLYTAGDLLDEETLQGLAEAHVNEIRFSIKMEDSQQKRK
;
A
#
# COMPACT_ATOMS: atom_id res chain seq x y z
N MET A 1 8.92 -7.20 -21.16
CA MET A 1 7.91 -7.22 -20.08
C MET A 1 8.17 -6.02 -19.18
N GLN A 2 7.53 -4.86 -19.41
CA GLN A 2 7.77 -3.71 -18.53
C GLN A 2 6.60 -2.70 -18.59
N ASN A 3 5.45 -3.12 -18.07
CA ASN A 3 4.37 -2.19 -17.70
C ASN A 3 4.46 -1.96 -16.19
N LYS A 4 5.59 -1.40 -15.69
CA LYS A 4 5.65 -0.91 -14.30
C LYS A 4 4.86 0.40 -14.29
N LYS A 5 3.58 0.33 -13.89
CA LYS A 5 2.75 1.53 -13.71
C LYS A 5 3.41 2.41 -12.66
N ASN A 6 3.65 3.68 -12.99
CA ASN A 6 4.22 4.64 -12.07
C ASN A 6 3.09 5.27 -11.25
N VAL A 7 2.66 4.57 -10.21
CA VAL A 7 1.53 4.99 -9.34
C VAL A 7 1.72 6.38 -8.74
N ASN A 8 2.96 6.83 -8.56
CA ASN A 8 3.28 8.17 -8.08
C ASN A 8 2.94 9.24 -9.13
N GLN A 9 3.18 8.96 -10.41
CA GLN A 9 2.76 9.85 -11.49
C GLN A 9 1.24 9.88 -11.64
N ASP A 10 0.57 8.72 -11.53
CA ASP A 10 -0.90 8.66 -11.56
C ASP A 10 -1.53 9.51 -10.44
N LEU A 11 -1.01 9.40 -9.21
CA LEU A 11 -1.48 10.22 -8.08
C LEU A 11 -1.29 11.71 -8.34
N ARG A 12 -0.11 12.13 -8.81
CA ARG A 12 0.16 13.52 -9.17
C ARG A 12 -0.80 14.03 -10.23
N SER A 13 -1.04 13.25 -11.28
CA SER A 13 -1.96 13.63 -12.35
C SER A 13 -3.40 13.79 -11.87
N LEU A 14 -3.86 12.95 -10.94
CA LEU A 14 -5.20 13.09 -10.34
C LEU A 14 -5.33 14.38 -9.52
N VAL A 15 -4.32 14.68 -8.70
CA VAL A 15 -4.29 15.91 -7.89
C VAL A 15 -4.21 17.15 -8.77
N ASP A 16 -3.38 17.13 -9.82
CA ASP A 16 -3.23 18.23 -10.78
C ASP A 16 -4.53 18.51 -11.57
N GLN A 17 -5.31 17.46 -11.83
CA GLN A 17 -6.66 17.59 -12.42
C GLN A 17 -7.70 18.16 -11.45
N GLY A 18 -7.32 18.49 -10.21
CA GLY A 18 -8.21 19.03 -9.18
C GLY A 18 -9.14 17.99 -8.56
N VAL A 19 -8.84 16.70 -8.71
CA VAL A 19 -9.64 15.62 -8.11
C VAL A 19 -9.39 15.61 -6.60
N THR A 20 -10.45 15.81 -5.82
CA THR A 20 -10.37 15.66 -4.37
C THR A 20 -10.35 14.18 -3.99
N LEU A 21 -9.18 13.70 -3.57
CA LEU A 21 -9.00 12.33 -3.11
C LEU A 21 -9.22 12.28 -1.61
N THR A 22 -10.20 11.48 -1.17
CA THR A 22 -10.50 11.31 0.26
C THR A 22 -10.00 9.99 0.82
N HIS A 23 -9.79 8.98 -0.04
CA HIS A 23 -9.33 7.66 0.34
C HIS A 23 -8.34 7.14 -0.70
N LEU A 24 -7.18 6.71 -0.23
CA LEU A 24 -6.12 6.11 -1.05
C LEU A 24 -5.81 4.72 -0.55
N ALA A 25 -5.68 3.77 -1.47
CA ALA A 25 -5.32 2.41 -1.13
C ALA A 25 -4.25 1.88 -2.09
N LEU A 26 -3.15 1.35 -1.53
CA LEU A 26 -2.19 0.58 -2.30
C LEU A 26 -2.56 -0.90 -2.23
N THR A 27 -2.90 -1.46 -3.39
CA THR A 27 -3.29 -2.85 -3.56
C THR A 27 -2.38 -3.53 -4.58
N GLY A 28 -2.02 -4.79 -4.34
CA GLY A 28 -1.20 -5.59 -5.25
C GLY A 28 -0.93 -6.95 -4.63
N GLY A 29 -0.43 -7.91 -5.42
CA GLY A 29 -0.10 -9.24 -4.91
C GLY A 29 0.93 -9.18 -3.77
N GLU A 30 1.95 -8.33 -3.93
CA GLU A 30 3.06 -8.20 -2.98
C GLU A 30 3.64 -6.76 -2.99
N PRO A 31 2.95 -5.74 -2.46
CA PRO A 31 3.49 -4.38 -2.41
C PRO A 31 4.80 -4.31 -1.60
N LEU A 32 4.92 -5.14 -0.57
CA LEU A 32 6.13 -5.24 0.25
C LEU A 32 7.31 -5.92 -0.46
N LEU A 33 7.16 -6.44 -1.68
CA LEU A 33 8.30 -6.85 -2.52
C LEU A 33 9.13 -5.62 -2.96
N HIS A 34 8.48 -4.46 -3.02
CA HIS A 34 9.09 -3.18 -3.36
C HIS A 34 8.79 -2.17 -2.24
N LYS A 35 9.43 -2.37 -1.09
CA LYS A 35 9.23 -1.56 0.13
C LYS A 35 9.47 -0.08 -0.11
N GLU A 36 10.58 0.24 -0.76
CA GLU A 36 10.94 1.64 -1.06
C GLU A 36 9.89 2.31 -1.96
N ASP A 37 9.42 1.62 -3.01
CA ASP A 37 8.36 2.14 -3.88
C ASP A 37 7.04 2.34 -3.09
N THR A 38 6.72 1.42 -2.17
CA THR A 38 5.53 1.49 -1.31
C THR A 38 5.60 2.68 -0.34
N LEU A 39 6.73 2.86 0.33
CA LEU A 39 6.96 3.98 1.25
C LEU A 39 6.92 5.32 0.49
N ALA A 40 7.60 5.40 -0.65
CA ALA A 40 7.60 6.60 -1.49
C ALA A 40 6.19 6.98 -1.96
N PHE A 41 5.32 6.01 -2.24
CA PHE A 41 3.93 6.28 -2.59
C PHE A 41 3.16 6.92 -1.43
N PHE A 42 3.29 6.40 -0.21
CA PHE A 42 2.59 6.95 0.95
C PHE A 42 3.16 8.30 1.39
N GLN A 43 4.48 8.49 1.31
CA GLN A 43 5.09 9.81 1.52
C GLN A 43 4.55 10.83 0.53
N LEU A 44 4.42 10.47 -0.75
CA LEU A 44 3.84 11.35 -1.74
C LEU A 44 2.35 11.61 -1.49
N ALA A 45 1.61 10.62 -0.99
CA ALA A 45 0.21 10.80 -0.61
C ALA A 45 0.07 11.78 0.56
N ASP A 46 0.93 11.68 1.57
CA ASP A 46 0.97 12.59 2.71
C ASP A 46 1.30 14.04 2.25
N GLU A 47 2.22 14.20 1.31
CA GLU A 47 2.57 15.52 0.76
C GLU A 47 1.45 16.15 -0.07
N LEU A 48 0.77 15.36 -0.92
CA LEU A 48 -0.19 15.90 -1.89
C LEU A 48 -1.62 15.97 -1.37
N VAL A 49 -2.00 15.02 -0.54
CA VAL A 49 -3.37 14.85 -0.03
C VAL A 49 -3.33 14.39 1.44
N PRO A 50 -2.77 15.21 2.36
CA PRO A 50 -2.59 14.85 3.78
C PRO A 50 -3.89 14.48 4.50
N ASP A 51 -5.03 15.02 4.03
CA ASP A 51 -6.35 14.73 4.61
C ASP A 51 -6.96 13.41 4.11
N ALA A 52 -6.34 12.75 3.12
CA ALA A 52 -6.85 11.52 2.55
C ALA A 52 -6.54 10.32 3.46
N HIS A 53 -7.53 9.48 3.69
CA HIS A 53 -7.34 8.25 4.44
C HIS A 53 -6.56 7.22 3.60
N THR A 54 -5.33 6.92 4.02
CA THR A 54 -4.42 5.99 3.34
C THR A 54 -4.51 4.58 3.89
N ARG A 55 -4.43 3.57 3.00
CA ARG A 55 -4.55 2.15 3.35
C ARG A 55 -3.58 1.27 2.57
N LEU A 56 -2.92 0.35 3.25
CA LEU A 56 -2.08 -0.70 2.64
C LEU A 56 -2.74 -2.08 2.72
N TYR A 57 -2.76 -2.83 1.61
CA TYR A 57 -3.14 -4.25 1.61
C TYR A 57 -1.91 -5.13 1.44
N THR A 58 -1.66 -6.07 2.36
CA THR A 58 -0.50 -6.96 2.31
C THR A 58 -0.81 -8.35 2.86
N ALA A 59 -0.05 -9.38 2.47
CA ALA A 59 -0.10 -10.70 3.11
C ALA A 59 0.71 -10.75 4.43
N GLY A 60 1.61 -9.80 4.63
CA GLY A 60 2.44 -9.69 5.84
C GLY A 60 3.79 -10.40 5.77
N ASP A 61 4.04 -11.24 4.77
CA ASP A 61 5.28 -12.06 4.66
C ASP A 61 6.59 -11.26 4.69
N LEU A 62 6.59 -10.04 4.16
CA LEU A 62 7.78 -9.16 4.07
C LEU A 62 7.71 -7.95 4.99
N LEU A 63 6.79 -7.94 5.95
CA LEU A 63 6.63 -6.83 6.88
C LEU A 63 7.58 -6.98 8.06
N ASP A 64 8.48 -6.01 8.22
CA ASP A 64 9.41 -5.91 9.37
C ASP A 64 9.26 -4.57 10.08
N GLU A 65 9.97 -4.41 11.19
CA GLU A 65 9.93 -3.21 12.05
C GLU A 65 10.36 -1.95 11.31
N GLU A 66 11.39 -2.01 10.46
CA GLU A 66 11.87 -0.86 9.67
C GLU A 66 10.79 -0.40 8.68
N THR A 67 10.15 -1.36 8.02
CA THR A 67 9.04 -1.09 7.09
C THR A 67 7.85 -0.50 7.82
N LEU A 68 7.51 -1.02 9.00
CA LEU A 68 6.43 -0.48 9.83
C LEU A 68 6.71 0.94 10.31
N GLN A 69 7.94 1.21 10.72
CA GLN A 69 8.39 2.56 11.10
C GLN A 69 8.25 3.52 9.92
N GLY A 70 8.70 3.13 8.72
CA GLY A 70 8.53 3.93 7.51
C GLY A 70 7.07 4.19 7.15
N LEU A 71 6.18 3.21 7.31
CA LEU A 71 4.74 3.39 7.06
C LEU A 71 4.11 4.34 8.08
N ALA A 72 4.56 4.29 9.35
CA ALA A 72 4.10 5.22 10.38
C ALA A 72 4.57 6.66 10.10
N GLU A 73 5.83 6.82 9.68
CA GLU A 73 6.39 8.12 9.29
C GLU A 73 5.72 8.70 8.03
N ALA A 74 5.24 7.83 7.14
CA ALA A 74 4.44 8.21 5.97
C ALA A 74 2.94 8.37 6.27
N HIS A 75 2.55 8.46 7.55
CA HIS A 75 1.18 8.64 8.02
C HIS A 75 0.15 7.65 7.44
N VAL A 76 0.55 6.39 7.25
CA VAL A 76 -0.40 5.36 6.80
C VAL A 76 -1.46 5.11 7.85
N ASN A 77 -2.74 5.34 7.53
CA ASN A 77 -3.82 5.24 8.50
C ASN A 77 -4.22 3.80 8.81
N GLU A 78 -4.15 2.90 7.83
CA GLU A 78 -4.63 1.53 8.00
C GLU A 78 -3.78 0.50 7.22
N ILE A 79 -3.51 -0.66 7.84
CA ILE A 79 -2.91 -1.82 7.19
C ILE A 79 -3.87 -3.01 7.27
N ARG A 80 -4.24 -3.56 6.12
CA ARG A 80 -5.10 -4.74 5.99
C ARG A 80 -4.28 -5.95 5.60
N PHE A 81 -4.26 -6.93 6.50
CA PHE A 81 -3.62 -8.21 6.28
C PHE A 81 -4.55 -9.21 5.59
N SER A 82 -4.09 -9.80 4.51
CA SER A 82 -4.76 -10.92 3.85
C SER A 82 -4.36 -12.23 4.51
N ILE A 83 -5.11 -12.64 5.53
CA ILE A 83 -4.91 -13.94 6.16
C ILE A 83 -5.62 -15.01 5.34
N LYS A 84 -4.87 -15.81 4.59
CA LYS A 84 -5.38 -17.08 4.07
C LYS A 84 -5.26 -18.10 5.20
N MET A 85 -6.38 -18.60 5.69
CA MET A 85 -6.33 -19.83 6.47
C MET A 85 -5.82 -20.91 5.52
N GLU A 86 -4.67 -21.51 5.83
CA GLU A 86 -4.30 -22.76 5.18
C GLU A 86 -5.51 -23.68 5.29
N ASP A 87 -5.94 -24.26 4.16
CA ASP A 87 -6.97 -25.29 4.12
C ASP A 87 -6.49 -26.36 5.10
N SER A 88 -7.03 -26.34 6.32
CA SER A 88 -6.68 -27.29 7.35
C SER A 88 -6.79 -28.65 6.68
N GLN A 89 -5.70 -29.43 6.62
CA GLN A 89 -5.69 -30.76 6.03
C GLN A 89 -6.62 -31.66 6.85
N GLN A 90 -7.92 -31.50 6.66
CA GLN A 90 -8.98 -32.15 7.39
C GLN A 90 -9.99 -32.63 6.36
N LYS A 91 -9.51 -33.48 5.46
CA LYS A 91 -10.28 -34.59 4.90
C LYS A 91 -9.31 -35.64 4.33
N ARG A 92 -8.63 -36.34 5.24
CA ARG A 92 -8.38 -37.77 5.03
C ARG A 92 -9.64 -38.50 5.50
N LYS A 93 -10.44 -38.99 4.56
CA LYS A 93 -11.30 -40.16 4.75
C LYS A 93 -11.20 -41.02 3.51
#